data_AF-A0A6B3W463-F1
#
_entry.id   AF-A0A6B3W463-F1
#
_cell.length_a   1.000
_cell.length_b   1.000
_cell.length_c   1.000
_cell.angle_alpha   90.00
_cell.angle_beta   90.00
_cell.angle_gamma   90.00
#
_symmetry.space_group_name_H-M   'P 1'
#
loop_
_entity.id
_entity.type
_entity.pdbx_description
1 polymer ?
#
loop_
_entity_poly.entity_id
_entity_poly.type
_entity_poly.pdbx_seq_one_letter_code
_entity_poly.pdbx_strand_id
1 'polypeptide(L)'
;MGGIGFSELLLLALIALFVVGPRRLPEAARTIGRWTRQARRAWDGLKSEFDAEMDRDHNRRILEAEQTGSDPASSASADAKGSNEHRTDAD
;
A
#
# COMPACT_ATOMS: atom_id res chain seq x y z
N MET A 1 31.03 18.84 -12.46
CA MET A 1 30.10 18.11 -13.34
C MET A 1 28.77 18.83 -13.26
N GLY A 2 28.47 19.71 -14.23
CA GLY A 2 27.37 20.68 -14.14
C GLY A 2 26.01 20.00 -14.09
N GLY A 3 25.22 20.31 -13.05
CA GLY A 3 23.84 19.87 -12.93
C GLY A 3 22.94 20.64 -13.88
N ILE A 4 21.80 20.04 -14.24
CA ILE A 4 20.77 20.66 -15.06
C ILE A 4 20.29 21.94 -14.35
N GLY A 5 20.69 23.09 -14.90
CA GLY A 5 20.25 24.40 -14.43
C GLY A 5 18.92 24.80 -15.07
N PHE A 6 18.32 25.88 -14.53
CA PHE A 6 17.14 26.49 -15.14
C PHE A 6 17.39 26.89 -16.61
N SER A 7 18.63 27.30 -16.92
CA SER A 7 19.11 27.60 -18.28
C SER A 7 19.01 26.42 -19.23
N GLU A 8 19.51 25.23 -18.86
CA GLU A 8 19.45 24.04 -19.72
C GLU A 8 18.00 23.62 -19.97
N LEU A 9 17.14 23.65 -18.95
CA LEU A 9 15.72 23.33 -19.10
C LEU A 9 15.03 24.29 -20.07
N LEU A 10 15.33 25.59 -19.98
CA LEU A 10 14.76 26.59 -20.87
C LEU A 10 15.23 26.41 -22.32
N LEU A 11 16.52 26.08 -22.52
CA LEU A 11 17.06 25.76 -23.84
C LEU A 11 16.39 24.51 -24.44
N LEU A 12 16.25 23.43 -23.66
CA LEU A 12 15.55 22.22 -24.09
C LEU A 12 14.08 22.49 -24.41
N ALA A 13 13.41 23.32 -23.59
CA ALA A 13 12.04 23.73 -23.84
C ALA A 13 11.92 24.48 -25.16
N LEU A 14 12.83 25.41 -25.46
CA LEU A 14 12.86 26.15 -26.74
C LEU A 14 13.08 25.22 -27.93
N ILE A 15 14.03 24.28 -27.83
CA ILE A 15 14.31 23.29 -28.89
C ILE A 15 13.08 22.41 -29.12
N ALA A 16 12.47 21.90 -28.06
CA ALA A 16 11.24 21.11 -28.14
C ALA A 16 10.10 21.92 -28.78
N LEU A 17 9.98 23.20 -28.43
CA LEU A 17 9.01 24.12 -29.02
C LEU A 17 9.26 24.38 -30.49
N PHE A 18 10.51 24.42 -30.94
CA PHE A 18 10.87 24.61 -32.34
C PHE A 18 10.57 23.37 -33.19
N VAL A 19 10.96 22.18 -32.69
CA VAL A 19 10.76 20.90 -33.39
C VAL A 19 9.28 20.52 -33.45
N VAL A 20 8.58 20.59 -32.31
CA VAL A 20 7.17 20.18 -32.20
C VAL A 20 6.25 21.33 -32.62
N GLY A 21 6.64 22.57 -32.37
CA GLY A 21 5.83 23.77 -32.57
C GLY A 21 5.10 24.21 -31.29
N PRO A 22 5.07 25.52 -30.96
CA PRO A 22 4.45 26.05 -29.74
C PRO A 22 2.96 25.77 -29.62
N ARG A 23 2.27 25.57 -30.75
CA ARG A 23 0.84 25.25 -30.76
C ARG A 23 0.55 23.75 -30.60
N ARG A 24 1.49 22.88 -30.97
CA ARG A 24 1.30 21.42 -30.96
C ARG A 24 1.69 20.78 -29.63
N LEU A 25 2.69 21.32 -28.95
CA LEU A 25 3.11 20.90 -27.61
C LEU A 25 1.97 20.90 -26.58
N PRO A 26 1.18 22.00 -26.43
CA PRO A 26 0.05 22.01 -25.50
C PRO A 26 -1.08 21.05 -25.92
N GLU A 27 -1.27 20.84 -27.22
CA GLU A 27 -2.29 19.94 -27.75
C GLU A 27 -1.94 18.46 -27.50
N ALA A 28 -0.67 18.09 -27.67
CA ALA A 28 -0.13 16.78 -27.31
C ALA A 28 -0.23 16.54 -25.80
N ALA A 29 0.17 17.52 -24.98
CA ALA A 29 0.07 17.43 -23.52
C ALA A 29 -1.38 17.26 -23.05
N ARG A 30 -2.35 17.98 -23.65
CA ARG A 30 -3.78 17.80 -23.37
C ARG A 30 -4.27 16.40 -23.74
N THR A 31 -3.80 15.85 -24.85
CA THR A 31 -4.20 14.51 -25.30
C THR A 31 -3.64 13.44 -24.38
N ILE A 32 -2.33 13.48 -24.11
CA ILE A 32 -1.66 12.58 -23.18
C ILE A 32 -2.26 12.71 -21.78
N GLY A 33 -2.50 13.93 -21.30
CA GLY A 33 -3.10 14.18 -20.00
C GLY A 33 -4.49 13.55 -19.83
N ARG A 34 -5.31 13.56 -20.88
CA ARG A 34 -6.61 12.85 -20.87
C ARG A 34 -6.44 11.34 -20.73
N TRP A 35 -5.46 10.77 -21.45
CA TRP A 35 -5.17 9.33 -21.43
C TRP A 35 -4.57 8.91 -20.09
N THR A 36 -3.60 9.66 -19.56
CA THR A 36 -3.02 9.44 -18.24
C THR A 36 -4.07 9.53 -17.14
N ARG A 37 -5.05 10.44 -17.24
CA ARG A 37 -6.15 10.52 -16.27
C ARG A 37 -7.05 9.28 -16.30
N GLN A 38 -7.30 8.73 -17.49
CA GLN A 38 -8.08 7.50 -17.64
C GLN A 38 -7.30 6.28 -17.13
N ALA A 39 -6.02 6.18 -17.51
CA ALA A 39 -5.12 5.16 -16.99
C ALA A 39 -5.04 5.20 -15.47
N ARG A 40 -4.83 6.38 -14.87
CA ARG A 40 -4.79 6.53 -13.41
C ARG A 40 -6.08 6.03 -12.74
N ARG A 41 -7.27 6.34 -13.26
CA ARG A 41 -8.53 5.82 -12.71
C ARG A 41 -8.62 4.30 -12.80
N ALA A 42 -8.17 3.71 -13.90
CA ALA A 42 -8.13 2.25 -14.03
C ALA A 42 -7.19 1.64 -12.99
N TRP A 43 -6.01 2.23 -12.79
CA TRP A 43 -5.03 1.79 -11.79
C TRP A 43 -5.56 1.96 -10.36
N ASP A 44 -6.25 3.05 -10.07
CA ASP A 44 -6.89 3.30 -8.77
C ASP A 44 -7.98 2.26 -8.48
N GLY A 45 -8.76 1.88 -9.50
CA GLY A 45 -9.76 0.80 -9.41
C GLY A 45 -9.12 -0.56 -9.10
N LEU A 46 -8.08 -0.93 -9.87
CA LEU A 46 -7.32 -2.17 -9.63
C LEU A 46 -6.69 -2.18 -8.23
N LYS A 47 -6.12 -1.05 -7.81
CA LYS A 47 -5.58 -0.92 -6.46
C LYS A 47 -6.66 -1.08 -5.40
N SER A 48 -7.84 -0.50 -5.59
CA SER A 48 -8.95 -0.63 -4.63
C SER A 48 -9.46 -2.07 -4.50
N GLU A 49 -9.45 -2.83 -5.59
CA GLU A 49 -9.81 -4.25 -5.57
C GLU A 49 -8.71 -5.10 -4.93
N PHE A 50 -7.44 -4.78 -5.20
CA PHE A 50 -6.30 -5.44 -4.57
C PHE A 50 -6.20 -5.13 -3.07
N ASP A 51 -6.44 -3.87 -2.64
CA ASP A 51 -6.54 -3.48 -1.23
C ASP A 51 -7.74 -4.17 -0.58
N ALA A 52 -8.91 -4.25 -1.23
CA ALA A 52 -10.06 -4.93 -0.67
C ALA A 52 -9.81 -6.43 -0.42
N GLU A 53 -8.97 -7.06 -1.23
CA GLU A 53 -8.55 -8.46 -1.04
C GLU A 53 -7.41 -8.58 -0.01
N MET A 54 -6.43 -7.67 -0.05
CA MET A 54 -5.32 -7.64 0.92
C MET A 54 -5.75 -7.23 2.32
N ASP A 55 -6.73 -6.36 2.51
CA ASP A 55 -7.29 -5.96 3.81
C ASP A 55 -8.07 -7.10 4.46
N ARG A 56 -8.77 -7.94 3.66
CA ARG A 56 -9.38 -9.17 4.20
C ARG A 56 -8.34 -10.11 4.78
N ASP A 57 -7.16 -10.15 4.17
CA ASP A 57 -6.04 -10.98 4.61
C ASP A 57 -5.20 -10.31 5.70
N HIS A 58 -5.06 -8.98 5.72
CA HIS A 58 -4.27 -8.24 6.72
C HIS A 58 -5.05 -8.04 8.02
N ASN A 59 -6.32 -7.65 7.96
CA ASN A 59 -7.12 -7.40 9.16
C ASN A 59 -7.30 -8.69 9.96
N ARG A 60 -7.48 -9.84 9.27
CA ARG A 60 -7.54 -11.14 9.93
C ARG A 60 -6.23 -11.52 10.62
N ARG A 61 -5.07 -11.24 10.00
CA ARG A 61 -3.75 -11.52 10.58
C ARG A 61 -3.38 -10.58 11.74
N ILE A 62 -3.80 -9.32 11.67
CA ILE A 62 -3.60 -8.36 12.78
C ILE A 62 -4.51 -8.74 13.95
N LEU A 63 -5.78 -9.07 13.70
CA LEU A 63 -6.71 -9.53 14.74
C LEU A 63 -6.29 -10.87 15.37
N GLU A 64 -5.75 -11.81 14.58
CA GLU A 64 -5.19 -13.08 15.07
C GLU A 64 -3.86 -12.87 15.81
N ALA A 65 -3.01 -11.92 15.38
CA ALA A 65 -1.79 -11.54 16.09
C ALA A 65 -2.07 -10.76 17.39
N GLU A 66 -3.17 -10.01 17.46
CA GLU A 66 -3.62 -9.31 18.68
C GLU A 66 -4.21 -10.31 19.70
N GLN A 67 -4.90 -11.35 19.21
CA GLN A 67 -5.43 -12.45 20.03
C GLN A 67 -4.35 -13.47 20.44
N THR A 68 -3.31 -13.67 19.63
CA THR A 68 -2.18 -14.57 19.95
C THR A 68 -1.06 -13.85 20.70
N GLY A 69 -1.00 -12.51 20.64
CA GLY A 69 -0.03 -11.68 21.34
C GLY A 69 -0.36 -11.39 22.80
N SER A 70 -1.57 -11.71 23.24
CA SER A 70 -1.96 -11.67 24.65
C SER A 70 -1.91 -13.09 25.22
N ASP A 71 -0.77 -13.40 25.83
CA ASP A 71 -0.51 -14.51 26.77
C ASP A 71 -0.28 -15.94 26.24
N PRO A 72 0.96 -16.28 25.84
CA PRO A 72 1.49 -17.64 26.05
C PRO A 72 1.61 -18.01 27.54
N ALA A 73 1.39 -17.06 28.47
CA ALA A 73 1.44 -17.27 29.91
C ALA A 73 0.08 -17.71 30.54
N SER A 74 -1.04 -17.51 29.83
CA SER A 74 -2.39 -17.83 30.31
C SER A 74 -2.76 -19.30 30.04
N SER A 75 -2.35 -19.85 28.89
CA SER A 75 -2.50 -21.28 28.60
C SER A 75 -1.67 -22.16 29.53
N ALA A 76 -0.44 -21.76 29.87
CA ALA A 76 0.40 -22.49 30.82
C ALA A 76 -0.14 -22.50 32.27
N SER A 77 -0.99 -21.54 32.63
CA SER A 77 -1.61 -21.44 33.96
C SER A 77 -3.02 -22.06 34.03
N ALA A 78 -3.70 -22.23 32.90
CA ALA A 78 -4.95 -22.98 32.82
C ALA A 78 -4.73 -24.50 32.94
N ASP A 79 -3.69 -25.04 32.31
CA ASP A 79 -3.34 -26.46 32.41
C ASP A 79 -2.81 -26.86 33.80
N ALA A 80 -2.21 -25.93 34.55
CA ALA A 80 -1.75 -26.19 35.92
C ALA A 80 -2.88 -26.15 36.98
N LYS A 81 -4.07 -25.61 36.66
CA LYS A 81 -5.16 -25.40 37.63
C LYS A 81 -6.27 -26.45 37.57
N GLY A 82 -6.25 -27.35 36.58
CA GLY A 82 -7.22 -28.46 36.44
C GLY A 82 -6.84 -29.76 37.16
N SER A 83 -5.67 -29.84 37.81
CA SER A 83 -5.11 -31.09 38.35
C SER A 83 -4.93 -31.10 39.88
N ASN A 84 -5.81 -30.44 40.65
CA ASN A 84 -5.75 -30.52 42.12
C ASN A 84 -7.11 -30.66 42.85
N GLU A 85 -8.18 -31.07 42.16
CA GLU A 85 -9.48 -31.32 42.80
C GLU A 85 -9.88 -32.81 42.83
N HIS A 86 -8.95 -33.74 42.61
CA HIS A 86 -9.28 -35.18 42.58
C HIS A 86 -8.51 -36.05 43.57
N ARG A 87 -8.32 -35.55 44.80
CA ARG A 87 -7.81 -36.38 45.91
C ARG A 87 -8.26 -35.91 47.30
N THR A 88 -9.53 -35.60 47.43
CA THR A 88 -10.24 -35.73 48.71
C THR A 88 -11.41 -36.64 48.40
N ASP A 89 -11.31 -37.89 48.82
CA ASP A 89 -12.37 -38.88 49.04
C ASP A 89 -11.75 -40.28 48.88
N ALA A 90 -11.21 -40.83 49.97
CA ALA A 90 -11.33 -42.25 50.34
C ALA A 90 -10.45 -42.58 51.56
N ASP A 91 -11.16 -43.03 52.61
CA ASP A 91 -10.78 -43.95 53.70
C ASP A 91 -9.76 -43.49 54.77
#